data_AF-A0A940B5X9-F1
#
_entry.id   AF-A0A940B5X9-F1
#
_cell.length_a   1.000
_cell.length_b   1.000
_cell.length_c   1.000
_cell.angle_alpha   90.00
_cell.angle_beta   90.00
_cell.angle_gamma   90.00
#
_symmetry.space_group_name_H-M   'P 1'
#
loop_
_entity.id
_entity.type
_entity.pdbx_description
1 polymer ?
#
loop_
_entity_poly.entity_id
_entity_poly.type
_entity_poly.pdbx_seq_one_letter_code
_entity_poly.pdbx_strand_id
1 'polypeptide(L)'
;MDYVQAMNLHSPSGYAMPFEADEHTPLEITSGYGTQVNPRTGEETFNHGMDFRVRRGTWLKALATGVVTGIASDLKSGFNITINYPNYADGRKSSYDVVYSHISESLCNFGKNVKAGDNVARCDGHLHLEVRFNGEETNPLEFLTMLRDNLVMNSQTQMEGGNPEIATLDLDVHTPYDHQQGEIDQLIYRYFGDYMTDIFRGRYHVPGPTEQGLRDVITEGASSGAFYEHAPSMLNPLGLGRRSCSIIERVQTILITDFLNYLAIMHSVFLSSMSEIEKKKLLTGL
;
A
#
# COMPACT_ATOMS: atom_id res chain seq x y z
N MET A 1 -9.32 -19.87 16.21
CA MET A 1 -8.82 -19.05 17.32
C MET A 1 -10.04 -18.52 18.05
N ASP A 2 -10.10 -18.57 19.38
CA ASP A 2 -11.28 -18.05 20.10
C ASP A 2 -11.26 -16.52 20.10
N TYR A 3 -12.39 -15.87 19.82
CA TYR A 3 -12.50 -14.41 19.81
C TYR A 3 -12.23 -13.85 21.22
N VAL A 4 -11.16 -13.06 21.35
CA VAL A 4 -10.80 -12.38 22.61
C VAL A 4 -11.16 -10.90 22.49
N GLN A 5 -11.59 -10.27 23.57
CA GLN A 5 -11.91 -8.83 23.62
C GLN A 5 -10.78 -7.92 23.07
N ALA A 6 -9.53 -8.39 23.07
CA ALA A 6 -8.37 -7.72 22.48
C ALA A 6 -8.40 -7.61 20.95
N MET A 7 -9.23 -8.41 20.28
CA MET A 7 -9.45 -8.42 18.83
C MET A 7 -10.48 -7.37 18.40
N ASN A 8 -11.18 -6.73 19.34
CA ASN A 8 -12.06 -5.64 18.96
C ASN A 8 -11.21 -4.43 18.52
N LEU A 9 -11.29 -4.06 17.25
CA LEU A 9 -10.54 -2.94 16.68
C LEU A 9 -11.13 -1.62 17.17
N HIS A 10 -10.35 -0.82 17.89
CA HIS A 10 -10.74 0.52 18.31
C HIS A 10 -10.09 1.55 17.40
N SER A 11 -10.90 2.41 16.77
CA SER A 11 -10.42 3.42 15.82
C SER A 11 -10.88 4.84 16.16
N PRO A 12 -9.96 5.83 16.24
CA PRO A 12 -10.28 7.24 16.43
C PRO A 12 -11.15 7.84 15.32
N SER A 13 -10.94 7.44 14.07
CA SER A 13 -11.70 7.96 12.92
C SER A 13 -13.07 7.27 12.72
N GLY A 14 -13.45 6.33 13.58
CA GLY A 14 -14.60 5.46 13.35
C GLY A 14 -14.30 4.31 12.39
N TYR A 15 -15.34 3.81 11.73
CA TYR A 15 -15.28 2.58 10.93
C TYR A 15 -15.94 2.78 9.56
N ALA A 16 -15.56 1.98 8.57
CA ALA A 16 -16.21 1.92 7.27
C ALA A 16 -16.08 0.52 6.67
N MET A 17 -17.04 0.10 5.85
CA MET A 17 -16.91 -1.13 5.06
C MET A 17 -15.96 -0.91 3.87
N PRO A 18 -15.24 -1.94 3.39
CA PRO A 18 -14.23 -1.80 2.34
C PRO A 18 -14.80 -1.28 1.02
N PHE A 19 -16.07 -1.51 0.75
CA PHE A 19 -16.76 -1.02 -0.43
C PHE A 19 -18.25 -0.89 -0.10
N GLU A 20 -18.95 -0.07 -0.88
CA GLU A 20 -20.40 0.07 -0.75
C GLU A 20 -21.07 -1.15 -1.39
N ALA A 21 -21.88 -1.85 -0.61
CA ALA A 21 -22.87 -2.77 -1.14
C ALA A 21 -24.09 -1.93 -1.55
N ASP A 22 -24.49 -2.01 -2.81
CA ASP A 22 -25.75 -1.45 -3.27
C ASP A 22 -26.89 -2.15 -2.52
N GLU A 23 -27.82 -1.40 -1.92
CA GLU A 23 -28.98 -1.96 -1.20
C GLU A 23 -29.79 -2.96 -2.06
N HIS A 24 -29.71 -2.83 -3.39
CA HIS A 24 -30.44 -3.66 -4.35
C HIS A 24 -29.60 -4.83 -4.89
N THR A 25 -28.28 -4.84 -4.63
CA THR A 25 -27.36 -5.88 -5.10
C THR A 25 -26.65 -6.51 -3.89
N PRO A 26 -27.07 -7.70 -3.44
CA PRO A 26 -26.42 -8.36 -2.31
C PRO A 26 -24.94 -8.60 -2.62
N LEU A 27 -24.10 -8.43 -1.60
CA LEU A 27 -22.68 -8.75 -1.69
C LEU A 27 -22.49 -10.22 -2.05
N GLU A 28 -21.82 -10.48 -3.17
CA GLU A 28 -21.54 -11.84 -3.63
C GLU A 28 -20.14 -12.25 -3.17
N ILE A 29 -20.09 -13.19 -2.22
CA ILE A 29 -18.86 -13.88 -1.82
C ILE A 29 -18.63 -15.01 -2.82
N THR A 30 -17.58 -14.91 -3.61
CA THR A 30 -17.24 -15.91 -4.64
C THR A 30 -16.46 -17.09 -4.04
N SER A 31 -15.73 -16.85 -2.95
CA SER A 31 -14.97 -17.87 -2.26
C SER A 31 -14.72 -17.45 -0.81
N GLY A 32 -14.98 -18.37 0.13
CA GLY A 32 -14.83 -18.15 1.56
C GLY A 32 -13.46 -18.60 2.08
N TYR A 33 -13.12 -18.14 3.28
CA TYR A 33 -11.91 -18.55 4.01
C TYR A 33 -12.00 -20.00 4.48
N GLY A 34 -10.87 -20.71 4.44
CA GLY A 34 -10.74 -22.08 4.94
C GLY A 34 -10.62 -23.15 3.85
N THR A 35 -10.78 -24.42 4.25
CA THR A 35 -10.63 -25.57 3.36
C THR A 35 -11.76 -25.64 2.33
N GLN A 36 -11.38 -25.77 1.07
CA GLN A 36 -12.26 -25.97 -0.08
C GLN A 36 -11.97 -27.31 -0.74
N VAL A 37 -13.05 -28.04 -1.04
CA VAL A 37 -12.98 -29.34 -1.71
C VAL A 37 -13.39 -29.16 -3.16
N ASN A 38 -12.50 -29.49 -4.10
CA ASN A 38 -12.84 -29.49 -5.50
C ASN A 38 -13.91 -30.55 -5.78
N PRO A 39 -15.12 -30.18 -6.28
CA PRO A 39 -16.22 -31.13 -6.44
C PRO A 39 -15.96 -32.18 -7.53
N ARG A 40 -14.99 -31.96 -8.42
CA ARG A 40 -14.63 -32.88 -9.51
C ARG A 40 -13.45 -33.79 -9.14
N THR A 41 -12.41 -33.25 -8.50
CA THR A 41 -11.18 -34.00 -8.20
C THR A 41 -11.13 -34.52 -6.76
N GLY A 42 -11.93 -33.96 -5.85
CA GLY A 42 -11.87 -34.25 -4.42
C GLY A 42 -10.65 -33.66 -3.71
N GLU A 43 -9.81 -32.89 -4.42
CA GLU A 43 -8.63 -32.26 -3.84
C GLU A 43 -9.02 -31.15 -2.87
N GLU A 44 -8.33 -31.12 -1.73
CA GLU A 44 -8.48 -30.08 -0.73
C GLU A 44 -7.46 -28.96 -0.97
N THR A 45 -7.94 -27.72 -0.95
CA THR A 45 -7.12 -26.51 -1.00
C THR A 45 -7.56 -25.58 0.12
N PHE A 46 -6.65 -24.78 0.68
CA PHE A 46 -7.01 -23.83 1.74
C PHE A 46 -7.02 -22.41 1.17
N ASN A 47 -8.14 -21.70 1.30
CA ASN A 47 -8.22 -20.29 0.95
C ASN A 47 -7.84 -19.45 2.17
N HIS A 48 -6.74 -18.69 2.04
CA HIS A 48 -6.16 -17.85 3.09
C HIS A 48 -6.85 -16.48 3.24
N GLY A 49 -7.87 -16.22 2.41
CA GLY A 49 -8.61 -14.98 2.45
C GLY A 49 -10.08 -15.17 2.10
N MET A 50 -10.72 -14.09 1.69
CA MET A 50 -12.08 -14.08 1.15
C MET A 50 -12.13 -13.32 -0.15
N ASP A 51 -12.93 -13.84 -1.06
CA ASP A 51 -13.08 -13.31 -2.40
C ASP A 51 -14.48 -12.72 -2.59
N PHE A 52 -14.52 -11.51 -3.12
CA PHE A 52 -15.75 -10.76 -3.38
C PHE A 52 -15.86 -10.42 -4.85
N ARG A 53 -17.06 -10.65 -5.42
CA ARG A 53 -17.43 -10.03 -6.69
C ARG A 53 -17.74 -8.56 -6.42
N VAL A 54 -17.01 -7.68 -7.08
CA VAL A 54 -17.24 -6.22 -7.01
C VAL A 54 -17.36 -5.67 -8.43
N ARG A 55 -17.94 -4.48 -8.60
CA ARG A 55 -17.92 -3.86 -9.92
C ARG A 55 -16.52 -3.33 -10.21
N ARG A 56 -16.11 -3.38 -11.46
CA ARG A 56 -14.84 -2.78 -11.88
C ARG A 56 -14.88 -1.27 -11.63
N GLY A 57 -13.83 -0.73 -11.03
CA GLY A 57 -13.75 0.68 -10.65
C GLY A 57 -14.45 1.04 -9.34
N THR A 58 -15.02 0.07 -8.62
CA THR A 58 -15.53 0.29 -7.25
C THR A 58 -14.40 0.83 -6.38
N TRP A 59 -14.69 1.89 -5.63
CA TRP A 59 -13.76 2.44 -4.64
C TRP A 59 -13.55 1.45 -3.51
N LEU A 60 -12.29 1.16 -3.21
CA LEU A 60 -11.88 0.48 -1.99
C LEU A 60 -11.63 1.55 -0.92
N LYS A 61 -12.25 1.40 0.24
CA LYS A 61 -12.18 2.33 1.37
C LYS A 61 -11.33 1.78 2.50
N ALA A 62 -10.59 2.66 3.17
CA ALA A 62 -9.96 2.34 4.44
C ALA A 62 -11.02 2.04 5.50
N LEU A 63 -10.80 0.98 6.27
CA LEU A 63 -11.78 0.45 7.23
C LEU A 63 -11.84 1.23 8.54
N ALA A 64 -10.72 1.85 8.90
CA ALA A 64 -10.45 2.47 10.17
C ALA A 64 -9.25 3.42 10.03
N THR A 65 -8.86 4.08 11.12
CA THR A 65 -7.56 4.76 11.23
C THR A 65 -6.45 3.75 10.99
N GLY A 66 -5.63 4.01 10.00
CA GLY A 66 -4.54 3.11 9.63
C GLY A 66 -3.46 3.81 8.83
N VAL A 67 -2.52 3.00 8.38
CA VAL A 67 -1.37 3.41 7.59
C VAL A 67 -1.11 2.37 6.51
N VAL A 68 -0.86 2.83 5.28
CA VAL A 68 -0.50 1.94 4.19
C VAL A 68 0.90 1.37 4.45
N THR A 69 1.00 0.07 4.67
CA THR A 69 2.25 -0.65 5.00
C THR A 69 2.73 -1.57 3.89
N GLY A 70 2.03 -1.63 2.77
CA GLY A 70 2.47 -2.39 1.61
C GLY A 70 1.77 -1.93 0.34
N ILE A 71 2.54 -1.85 -0.73
CA ILE A 71 2.05 -1.75 -2.11
C ILE A 71 2.93 -2.71 -2.89
N ALA A 72 2.36 -3.78 -3.41
CA ALA A 72 3.11 -4.77 -4.17
C ALA A 72 2.30 -5.26 -5.37
N SER A 73 2.99 -5.92 -6.30
CA SER A 73 2.38 -6.55 -7.45
C SER A 73 3.05 -7.89 -7.70
N ASP A 74 2.27 -8.95 -7.85
CA ASP A 74 2.79 -10.27 -8.20
C ASP A 74 1.85 -11.01 -9.18
N LEU A 75 2.36 -12.08 -9.80
CA LEU A 75 1.63 -12.83 -10.84
C LEU A 75 0.38 -13.55 -10.31
N LYS A 76 0.34 -13.87 -9.02
CA LYS A 76 -0.75 -14.63 -8.38
C LYS A 76 -1.80 -13.69 -7.81
N SER A 77 -1.39 -12.68 -7.07
CA SER A 77 -2.29 -11.77 -6.33
C SER A 77 -2.61 -10.48 -7.11
N GLY A 78 -1.99 -10.27 -8.26
CA GLY A 78 -2.09 -9.02 -9.01
C GLY A 78 -1.51 -7.83 -8.24
N PHE A 79 -2.01 -6.64 -8.52
CA PHE A 79 -1.66 -5.45 -7.75
C PHE A 79 -2.40 -5.48 -6.41
N ASN A 80 -1.69 -5.17 -5.33
CA ASN A 80 -2.19 -5.28 -3.96
C ASN A 80 -1.73 -4.11 -3.09
N ILE A 81 -2.57 -3.81 -2.09
CA ILE A 81 -2.32 -2.80 -1.06
C ILE A 81 -2.53 -3.43 0.31
N THR A 82 -1.59 -3.21 1.22
CA THR A 82 -1.66 -3.62 2.61
C THR A 82 -1.83 -2.40 3.49
N ILE A 83 -2.82 -2.43 4.36
CA ILE A 83 -3.08 -1.39 5.35
C ILE A 83 -2.98 -2.00 6.74
N ASN A 84 -2.10 -1.44 7.56
CA ASN A 84 -2.06 -1.73 8.97
C ASN A 84 -3.06 -0.81 9.69
N TYR A 85 -3.96 -1.40 10.47
CA TYR A 85 -4.89 -0.71 11.35
C TYR A 85 -4.45 -0.95 12.79
N PRO A 86 -3.69 -0.02 13.40
CA PRO A 86 -3.37 -0.08 14.81
C PRO A 86 -4.64 -0.11 15.66
N ASN A 87 -4.66 -0.93 16.70
CA ASN A 87 -5.74 -0.95 17.66
C ASN A 87 -5.46 0.09 18.75
N TYR A 88 -6.35 1.08 18.88
CA TYR A 88 -6.21 2.19 19.83
C TYR A 88 -6.88 1.90 21.19
N ALA A 89 -7.10 0.62 21.53
CA ALA A 89 -7.58 0.21 22.85
C ALA A 89 -6.53 0.48 23.94
N ASP A 90 -6.97 0.90 25.13
CA ASP A 90 -6.08 1.29 26.23
C ASP A 90 -5.06 0.18 26.58
N GLY A 91 -3.77 0.52 26.46
CA GLY A 91 -2.65 -0.21 27.06
C GLY A 91 -2.13 -1.44 26.31
N ARG A 92 -2.61 -1.76 25.11
CA ARG A 92 -2.09 -2.90 24.32
C ARG A 92 -1.67 -2.48 22.91
N LYS A 93 -0.44 -2.84 22.52
CA LYS A 93 0.00 -2.73 21.12
C LYS A 93 -0.51 -3.94 20.36
N SER A 94 -1.61 -3.79 19.65
CA SER A 94 -2.06 -4.76 18.65
C SER A 94 -2.43 -4.05 17.36
N SER A 95 -2.46 -4.78 16.26
CA SER A 95 -2.86 -4.25 14.96
C SER A 95 -3.45 -5.33 14.08
N TYR A 96 -4.24 -4.90 13.12
CA TYR A 96 -4.65 -5.71 11.98
C TYR A 96 -3.82 -5.33 10.76
N ASP A 97 -3.24 -6.30 10.07
CA ASP A 97 -2.74 -6.12 8.72
C ASP A 97 -3.79 -6.68 7.76
N VAL A 98 -4.30 -5.82 6.89
CA VAL A 98 -5.32 -6.21 5.91
C VAL A 98 -4.74 -6.03 4.51
N VAL A 99 -4.69 -7.13 3.76
CA VAL A 99 -4.20 -7.15 2.39
C VAL A 99 -5.40 -7.17 1.44
N TYR A 100 -5.39 -6.27 0.48
CA TYR A 100 -6.37 -6.20 -0.60
C TYR A 100 -5.67 -6.46 -1.92
N SER A 101 -6.06 -7.53 -2.59
CA SER A 101 -5.47 -8.00 -3.84
C SER A 101 -6.46 -7.90 -5.01
N HIS A 102 -5.93 -7.92 -6.23
CA HIS A 102 -6.68 -7.68 -7.47
C HIS A 102 -7.28 -6.26 -7.58
N ILE A 103 -6.59 -5.27 -7.01
CA ILE A 103 -6.92 -3.86 -7.27
C ILE A 103 -6.39 -3.44 -8.66
N SER A 104 -7.08 -2.48 -9.28
CA SER A 104 -6.69 -1.88 -10.56
C SER A 104 -5.76 -0.68 -10.39
N GLU A 105 -5.85 0.02 -9.26
CA GLU A 105 -5.18 1.29 -9.01
C GLU A 105 -5.08 1.52 -7.49
N SER A 106 -3.96 2.04 -7.00
CA SER A 106 -3.79 2.53 -5.63
C SER A 106 -3.90 4.05 -5.64
N LEU A 107 -4.62 4.61 -4.67
CA LEU A 107 -4.80 6.05 -4.49
C LEU A 107 -3.93 6.60 -3.36
N CYS A 108 -3.22 5.71 -2.67
CA CYS A 108 -2.37 6.03 -1.52
C CYS A 108 -0.97 5.50 -1.75
N ASN A 109 0.01 6.21 -1.19
CA ASN A 109 1.42 5.80 -1.19
C ASN A 109 1.72 5.03 0.10
N PHE A 110 2.81 4.25 0.09
CA PHE A 110 3.34 3.64 1.30
C PHE A 110 3.58 4.72 2.38
N GLY A 111 3.25 4.41 3.64
CA GLY A 111 3.34 5.33 4.77
C GLY A 111 2.20 6.35 4.85
N LYS A 112 1.26 6.38 3.90
CA LYS A 112 0.11 7.28 3.96
C LYS A 112 -0.80 6.88 5.12
N ASN A 113 -1.05 7.84 6.01
CA ASN A 113 -2.12 7.75 7.01
C ASN A 113 -3.49 7.85 6.32
N VAL A 114 -4.40 6.95 6.69
CA VAL A 114 -5.77 6.87 6.18
C VAL A 114 -6.77 6.86 7.34
N LYS A 115 -7.95 7.40 7.08
CA LYS A 115 -9.09 7.38 7.99
C LYS A 115 -10.19 6.48 7.45
N ALA A 116 -11.07 6.05 8.34
CA ALA A 116 -12.27 5.30 7.95
C ALA A 116 -13.02 6.03 6.84
N GLY A 117 -13.24 5.33 5.73
CA GLY A 117 -13.97 5.84 4.56
C GLY A 117 -13.12 6.52 3.51
N ASP A 118 -11.83 6.79 3.76
CA ASP A 118 -10.93 7.31 2.72
C ASP A 118 -10.83 6.32 1.56
N ASN A 119 -10.94 6.80 0.32
CA ASN A 119 -10.71 5.95 -0.84
C ASN A 119 -9.20 5.67 -0.96
N VAL A 120 -8.83 4.39 -0.89
CA VAL A 120 -7.43 3.95 -0.89
C VAL A 120 -7.01 3.25 -2.18
N ALA A 121 -7.95 2.67 -2.93
CA ALA A 121 -7.69 2.00 -4.20
C ALA A 121 -8.98 1.88 -5.04
N ARG A 122 -8.86 1.33 -6.25
CA ARG A 122 -10.00 0.88 -7.07
C ARG A 122 -9.92 -0.62 -7.34
N CYS A 123 -11.03 -1.33 -7.21
CA CYS A 123 -11.10 -2.76 -7.50
C CYS A 123 -11.16 -3.06 -9.02
N ASP A 124 -10.62 -4.21 -9.45
CA ASP A 124 -10.66 -4.64 -10.87
C ASP A 124 -11.78 -5.66 -11.17
N GLY A 125 -12.93 -5.55 -10.51
CA GLY A 125 -14.07 -6.47 -10.69
C GLY A 125 -14.05 -7.70 -9.78
N HIS A 126 -12.96 -7.87 -9.04
CA HIS A 126 -12.76 -8.88 -8.01
C HIS A 126 -11.95 -8.26 -6.88
N LEU A 127 -12.17 -8.70 -5.65
CA LEU A 127 -11.36 -8.30 -4.51
C LEU A 127 -11.05 -9.53 -3.66
N HIS A 128 -9.77 -9.80 -3.46
CA HIS A 128 -9.31 -10.78 -2.48
C HIS A 128 -8.85 -10.05 -1.21
N LEU A 129 -9.32 -10.52 -0.06
CA LEU A 129 -9.10 -9.92 1.25
C LEU A 129 -8.43 -10.94 2.19
N GLU A 130 -7.23 -10.64 2.66
CA GLU A 130 -6.57 -11.39 3.75
C GLU A 130 -6.50 -10.51 5.00
N VAL A 131 -6.63 -11.12 6.17
CA VAL A 131 -6.60 -10.40 7.46
C VAL A 131 -5.68 -11.12 8.44
N ARG A 132 -4.71 -10.40 8.99
CA ARG A 132 -3.84 -10.89 10.06
C ARG A 132 -4.00 -10.03 11.31
N PHE A 133 -4.15 -10.66 12.47
CA PHE A 133 -4.10 -9.99 13.77
C PHE A 133 -2.77 -10.28 14.43
N ASN A 134 -1.97 -9.25 14.70
CA ASN A 134 -0.61 -9.39 15.26
C ASN A 134 0.27 -10.41 14.51
N GLY A 135 0.15 -10.44 13.18
CA GLY A 135 0.90 -11.36 12.31
C GLY A 135 0.27 -12.74 12.12
N GLU A 136 -0.75 -13.11 12.89
CA GLU A 136 -1.44 -14.39 12.74
C GLU A 136 -2.67 -14.27 11.84
N GLU A 137 -2.82 -15.19 10.89
CA GLU A 137 -3.96 -15.23 9.96
C GLU A 137 -5.28 -15.45 10.71
N THR A 138 -6.30 -14.68 10.31
CA THR A 138 -7.64 -14.73 10.89
C THR A 138 -8.69 -14.79 9.80
N ASN A 139 -9.87 -15.31 10.13
CA ASN A 139 -10.99 -15.36 9.20
C ASN A 139 -11.48 -13.94 8.86
N PRO A 140 -11.39 -13.49 7.59
CA PRO A 140 -11.82 -12.15 7.21
C PRO A 140 -13.30 -11.87 7.47
N LEU A 141 -14.16 -12.91 7.50
CA LEU A 141 -15.59 -12.76 7.79
C LEU A 141 -15.82 -12.31 9.23
N GLU A 142 -15.07 -12.86 10.18
CA GLU A 142 -15.15 -12.51 11.60
C GLU A 142 -14.69 -11.06 11.81
N PHE A 143 -13.59 -10.68 11.16
CA PHE A 143 -13.08 -9.32 11.18
C PHE A 143 -14.08 -8.31 10.59
N LEU A 144 -14.66 -8.58 9.41
CA LEU A 144 -15.65 -7.71 8.80
C LEU A 144 -16.95 -7.62 9.61
N THR A 145 -17.33 -8.70 10.29
CA THR A 145 -18.50 -8.71 11.20
C THR A 145 -18.26 -7.82 12.40
N MET A 146 -17.11 -7.95 13.07
CA MET A 146 -16.70 -7.09 14.17
C MET A 146 -16.65 -5.61 13.75
N LEU A 147 -16.10 -5.32 12.56
CA LEU A 147 -16.05 -3.98 12.02
C LEU A 147 -17.45 -3.38 11.77
N ARG A 148 -18.38 -4.17 11.22
CA ARG A 148 -19.77 -3.76 11.01
C ARG A 148 -20.49 -3.49 12.33
N ASP A 149 -20.30 -4.34 13.32
CA ASP A 149 -20.94 -4.17 14.63
C ASP A 149 -20.42 -2.89 15.31
N ASN A 150 -19.11 -2.62 15.21
CA ASN A 150 -18.51 -1.37 15.65
C ASN A 150 -19.04 -0.14 14.89
N LEU A 151 -19.23 -0.25 13.57
CA LEU A 151 -19.84 0.81 12.76
C LEU A 151 -21.26 1.17 13.24
N VAL A 152 -22.10 0.15 13.47
CA VAL A 152 -23.48 0.35 13.96
C VAL A 152 -23.48 1.01 15.34
N MET A 153 -22.65 0.53 16.27
CA MET A 153 -22.52 1.12 17.61
C MET A 153 -22.01 2.57 17.56
N ASN A 154 -21.05 2.85 16.67
CA ASN A 154 -20.48 4.20 16.52
C ASN A 154 -21.49 5.20 15.91
N SER A 155 -22.34 4.76 14.98
CA SER A 155 -23.40 5.58 14.38
C SER A 155 -24.46 6.06 15.39
N GLN A 156 -24.59 5.36 16.52
CA GLN A 156 -25.48 5.76 17.62
C GLN A 156 -24.83 6.78 18.57
N THR A 157 -23.52 7.05 18.45
CA THR A 157 -22.74 7.71 19.51
C THR A 157 -22.02 9.01 19.07
N GLN A 158 -21.89 9.36 17.78
CA GLN A 158 -21.06 10.50 17.36
C GLN A 158 -21.80 11.83 17.10
N MET A 159 -21.63 12.78 18.05
CA MET A 159 -21.22 14.17 17.79
C MET A 159 -19.85 14.39 18.48
N GLU A 160 -18.97 15.18 17.86
CA GLU A 160 -17.59 15.56 18.28
C GLU A 160 -16.53 14.44 18.18
N GLY A 161 -15.30 14.59 17.66
CA GLY A 161 -14.50 15.70 17.13
C GLY A 161 -13.01 15.31 17.19
N GLY A 162 -12.20 15.73 16.20
CA GLY A 162 -10.74 15.91 16.31
C GLY A 162 -9.83 14.66 16.29
N ASN A 163 -9.13 14.45 15.17
CA ASN A 163 -8.14 13.38 14.97
C ASN A 163 -6.76 13.81 15.53
N PRO A 164 -6.10 13.04 16.40
CA PRO A 164 -4.74 13.34 16.84
C PRO A 164 -3.72 12.93 15.76
N GLU A 165 -2.84 13.88 15.41
CA GLU A 165 -1.65 13.65 14.58
C GLU A 165 -0.67 12.70 15.27
N ILE A 166 -0.22 11.66 14.58
CA ILE A 166 0.97 10.91 14.96
C ILE A 166 1.86 10.71 13.74
N ALA A 167 2.99 11.43 13.78
CA ALA A 167 4.28 11.19 13.14
C ALA A 167 4.28 10.46 11.78
N THR A 168 3.87 11.17 10.72
CA THR A 168 4.82 11.24 9.60
C THR A 168 6.08 11.86 10.19
N LEU A 169 7.21 11.16 10.08
CA LEU A 169 8.49 11.83 10.22
C LEU A 169 8.46 12.98 9.21
N ASP A 170 8.23 14.21 9.69
CA ASP A 170 8.20 15.43 8.90
C ASP A 170 9.66 15.72 8.50
N LEU A 171 10.15 14.86 7.60
CA LEU A 171 11.48 14.90 7.05
C LEU A 171 11.38 15.80 5.84
N ASP A 172 12.07 16.93 5.95
CA ASP A 172 12.24 17.88 4.87
C ASP A 172 13.16 17.24 3.82
N VAL A 173 12.58 16.42 2.95
CA VAL A 173 13.26 15.68 1.87
C VAL A 173 13.09 16.48 0.60
N HIS A 174 14.18 16.90 0.00
CA HIS A 174 14.16 17.67 -1.24
C HIS A 174 14.83 16.91 -2.38
N THR A 175 14.19 16.93 -3.54
CA THR A 175 14.71 16.30 -4.76
C THR A 175 14.90 17.34 -5.86
N PRO A 176 15.78 17.09 -6.85
CA PRO A 176 15.87 17.94 -8.04
C PRO A 176 14.56 18.06 -8.83
N TYR A 177 13.60 17.18 -8.54
CA TYR A 177 12.32 17.05 -9.22
C TYR A 177 11.16 17.74 -8.50
N ASP A 178 11.40 18.43 -7.37
CA ASP A 178 10.34 19.00 -6.54
C ASP A 178 9.44 19.97 -7.32
N HIS A 179 10.00 20.73 -8.26
CA HIS A 179 9.24 21.63 -9.14
C HIS A 179 8.30 20.90 -10.11
N GLN A 180 8.52 19.62 -10.36
CA GLN A 180 7.78 18.77 -11.30
C GLN A 180 7.00 17.66 -10.58
N GLN A 181 6.96 17.68 -9.24
CA GLN A 181 6.40 16.61 -8.42
C GLN A 181 4.99 16.19 -8.87
N GLY A 182 4.10 17.16 -9.10
CA GLY A 182 2.72 16.87 -9.52
C GLY A 182 2.59 16.17 -10.87
N GLU A 183 3.53 16.40 -11.81
CA GLU A 183 3.57 15.68 -13.09
C GLU A 183 4.13 14.28 -12.91
N ILE A 184 5.21 14.15 -12.13
CA ILE A 184 5.86 12.87 -11.85
C ILE A 184 4.91 11.94 -11.11
N ASP A 185 4.18 12.44 -10.11
CA ASP A 185 3.17 11.66 -9.38
C ASP A 185 2.10 11.10 -10.34
N GLN A 186 1.60 11.92 -11.27
CA GLN A 186 0.63 11.46 -12.28
C GLN A 186 1.22 10.38 -13.19
N LEU A 187 2.48 10.52 -13.59
CA LEU A 187 3.17 9.52 -14.40
C LEU A 187 3.38 8.22 -13.62
N ILE A 188 3.80 8.30 -12.36
CA ILE A 188 3.97 7.15 -11.47
C ILE A 188 2.62 6.43 -11.30
N TYR A 189 1.55 7.13 -10.95
CA TYR A 189 0.22 6.53 -10.81
C TYR A 189 -0.24 5.80 -12.07
N ARG A 190 0.13 6.32 -13.24
CA ARG A 190 -0.28 5.74 -14.53
C ARG A 190 0.58 4.56 -14.98
N TYR A 191 1.90 4.61 -14.80
CA TYR A 191 2.84 3.69 -15.45
C TYR A 191 3.67 2.83 -14.50
N PHE A 192 3.55 3.00 -13.18
CA PHE A 192 4.30 2.20 -12.22
C PHE A 192 4.03 0.69 -12.35
N GLY A 193 2.78 0.30 -12.63
CA GLY A 193 2.41 -1.10 -12.85
C GLY A 193 3.11 -1.72 -14.07
N ASP A 194 3.15 -0.99 -15.19
CA ASP A 194 3.84 -1.42 -16.40
C ASP A 194 5.36 -1.50 -16.17
N TYR A 195 5.92 -0.49 -15.51
CA TYR A 195 7.32 -0.43 -15.12
C TYR A 195 7.76 -1.66 -14.32
N MET A 196 7.04 -2.00 -13.25
CA MET A 196 7.35 -3.16 -12.43
C MET A 196 7.18 -4.47 -13.20
N THR A 197 6.11 -4.58 -14.02
CA THR A 197 5.88 -5.77 -14.86
C THR A 197 7.03 -5.98 -15.84
N ASP A 198 7.56 -4.92 -16.43
CA ASP A 198 8.66 -4.98 -17.39
C ASP A 198 9.99 -5.34 -16.74
N ILE A 199 10.26 -4.86 -15.53
CA ILE A 199 11.41 -5.32 -14.74
C ILE A 199 11.29 -6.82 -14.46
N PHE A 200 10.16 -7.28 -13.92
CA PHE A 200 10.01 -8.68 -13.54
C PHE A 200 10.04 -9.66 -14.72
N ARG A 201 9.53 -9.23 -15.88
CA ARG A 201 9.57 -10.03 -17.11
C ARG A 201 10.90 -9.90 -17.87
N GLY A 202 11.85 -9.10 -17.38
CA GLY A 202 13.12 -8.83 -18.04
C GLY A 202 12.98 -8.06 -19.35
N ARG A 203 11.88 -7.34 -19.55
CA ARG A 203 11.67 -6.46 -20.72
C ARG A 203 12.38 -5.12 -20.55
N TYR A 204 12.50 -4.65 -19.31
CA TYR A 204 13.32 -3.50 -18.93
C TYR A 204 14.40 -3.94 -17.95
N HIS A 205 15.62 -3.46 -18.14
CA HIS A 205 16.74 -3.70 -17.24
C HIS A 205 17.19 -2.37 -16.66
N VAL A 206 17.24 -2.29 -15.33
CA VAL A 206 17.77 -1.13 -14.62
C VAL A 206 19.21 -0.89 -15.08
N PRO A 207 19.58 0.34 -15.49
CA PRO A 207 20.94 0.62 -15.93
C PRO A 207 21.97 0.33 -14.83
N GLY A 208 23.12 -0.23 -15.21
CA GLY A 208 24.20 -0.56 -14.26
C GLY A 208 24.64 0.60 -13.34
N PRO A 209 24.78 1.84 -13.84
CA PRO A 209 25.08 2.99 -12.99
C PRO A 209 23.99 3.29 -11.94
N THR A 210 22.71 3.12 -12.30
CA THR A 210 21.57 3.29 -11.38
C THR A 210 21.63 2.24 -10.27
N GLU A 211 21.84 0.98 -10.64
CA GLU A 211 21.94 -0.12 -9.67
C GLU A 211 23.11 0.10 -8.70
N GLN A 212 24.28 0.46 -9.24
CA GLN A 212 25.46 0.74 -8.43
C GLN A 212 25.22 1.93 -7.49
N GLY A 213 24.60 3.00 -7.98
CA GLY A 213 24.25 4.17 -7.17
C GLY A 213 23.34 3.81 -6.00
N LEU A 214 22.32 2.96 -6.21
CA LEU A 214 21.45 2.49 -5.12
C LEU A 214 22.23 1.66 -4.10
N ARG A 215 23.10 0.75 -4.57
CA ARG A 215 23.95 -0.07 -3.67
C ARG A 215 24.86 0.80 -2.82
N ASP A 216 25.47 1.83 -3.40
CA ASP A 216 26.38 2.71 -2.71
C ASP A 216 25.65 3.52 -1.63
N VAL A 217 24.49 4.09 -1.96
CA VAL A 217 23.67 4.89 -1.02
C VAL A 217 23.17 4.05 0.15
N ILE A 218 22.71 2.82 -0.11
CA ILE A 218 22.26 1.89 0.94
C ILE A 218 23.44 1.49 1.83
N THR A 219 24.59 1.18 1.24
CA THR A 219 25.81 0.84 1.99
C THR A 219 26.24 2.00 2.90
N GLU A 220 26.18 3.22 2.38
CA GLU A 220 26.47 4.45 3.13
C GLU A 220 25.49 4.63 4.29
N GLY A 221 24.19 4.44 4.07
CA GLY A 221 23.16 4.55 5.12
C GLY A 221 23.33 3.56 6.27
N ALA A 222 23.80 2.34 5.96
CA ALA A 222 24.15 1.36 6.98
C ALA A 222 25.42 1.76 7.74
N SER A 223 26.47 2.19 7.04
CA SER A 223 27.76 2.53 7.65
C SER A 223 27.73 3.82 8.48
N SER A 224 26.89 4.78 8.11
CA SER A 224 26.70 6.05 8.82
C SER A 224 25.77 5.96 10.04
N GLY A 225 25.12 4.81 10.25
CA GLY A 225 24.14 4.62 11.33
C GLY A 225 22.81 5.34 11.09
N ALA A 226 22.56 5.80 9.86
CA ALA A 226 21.33 6.51 9.49
C ALA A 226 20.09 5.60 9.47
N PHE A 227 20.26 4.28 9.32
CA PHE A 227 19.17 3.29 9.44
C PHE A 227 18.88 2.84 10.90
N TYR A 228 19.52 3.48 11.88
CA TYR A 228 19.39 3.10 13.29
C TYR A 228 19.28 4.33 14.19
N GLU A 229 18.76 5.44 13.66
CA GLU A 229 18.52 6.65 14.46
C GLU A 229 17.38 6.47 15.46
N HIS A 230 16.38 5.68 15.08
CA HIS A 230 15.31 5.23 15.95
C HIS A 230 15.31 3.71 16.02
N ALA A 231 14.75 3.17 17.10
CA ALA A 231 14.52 1.74 17.20
C ALA A 231 13.59 1.31 16.05
N PRO A 232 13.98 0.31 15.24
CA PRO A 232 13.11 -0.22 14.20
C PRO A 232 11.73 -0.61 14.75
N SER A 233 10.69 -0.28 14.01
CA SER A 233 9.30 -0.63 14.34
C SER A 233 8.52 -0.96 13.07
N MET A 234 7.32 -1.51 13.21
CA MET A 234 6.44 -1.80 12.06
C MET A 234 6.17 -0.56 11.19
N LEU A 235 6.18 0.64 11.78
CA LEU A 235 5.93 1.91 11.08
C LEU A 235 7.20 2.57 10.55
N ASN A 236 8.37 2.16 11.06
CA ASN A 236 9.67 2.65 10.64
C ASN A 236 10.68 1.50 10.72
N PRO A 237 10.61 0.55 9.77
CA PRO A 237 11.37 -0.70 9.84
C PRO A 237 12.87 -0.48 9.72
N LEU A 238 13.29 0.65 9.16
CA LEU A 238 14.68 1.05 8.99
C LEU A 238 15.11 2.10 10.00
N GLY A 239 14.36 2.32 11.09
CA GLY A 239 14.76 3.25 12.15
C GLY A 239 15.17 4.65 11.65
N LEU A 240 14.58 5.10 10.54
CA LEU A 240 14.95 6.34 9.86
C LEU A 240 14.62 7.54 10.73
N GLY A 241 15.45 8.56 10.68
CA GLY A 241 15.25 9.83 11.36
C GLY A 241 15.83 10.97 10.53
N ARG A 242 16.16 12.10 11.18
CA ARG A 242 16.63 13.29 10.45
C ARG A 242 17.97 13.08 9.75
N ARG A 243 18.82 12.21 10.28
CA ARG A 243 20.11 11.86 9.65
C ARG A 243 19.93 11.00 8.40
N SER A 244 18.75 10.45 8.19
CA SER A 244 18.41 9.68 7.00
C SER A 244 17.95 10.57 5.83
N CYS A 245 17.68 11.87 6.04
CA CYS A 245 17.18 12.77 4.99
C CYS A 245 18.02 12.70 3.71
N SER A 246 19.34 12.94 3.81
CA SER A 246 20.23 12.96 2.64
C SER A 246 20.28 11.63 1.89
N ILE A 247 20.10 10.52 2.60
CA ILE A 247 20.04 9.18 2.02
C ILE A 247 18.70 9.00 1.30
N ILE A 248 17.60 9.39 1.94
CA ILE A 248 16.25 9.32 1.34
C ILE A 248 16.20 10.18 0.08
N GLU A 249 16.71 11.41 0.11
CA GLU A 249 16.78 12.33 -1.03
C GLU A 249 17.51 11.70 -2.22
N ARG A 250 18.66 11.07 -1.97
CA ARG A 250 19.47 10.42 -3.01
C ARG A 250 18.79 9.17 -3.55
N VAL A 251 18.24 8.31 -2.69
CA VAL A 251 17.49 7.13 -3.12
C VAL A 251 16.30 7.56 -3.98
N GLN A 252 15.50 8.51 -3.50
CA GLN A 252 14.32 9.00 -4.21
C GLN A 252 14.71 9.61 -5.57
N THR A 253 15.80 10.39 -5.62
CA THR A 253 16.31 10.94 -6.88
C THR A 253 16.69 9.84 -7.87
N ILE A 254 17.42 8.81 -7.44
CA ILE A 254 17.84 7.70 -8.31
C ILE A 254 16.62 6.93 -8.84
N LEU A 255 15.66 6.61 -7.96
CA LEU A 255 14.45 5.87 -8.33
C LEU A 255 13.55 6.66 -9.30
N ILE A 256 13.36 7.96 -9.06
CA ILE A 256 12.61 8.82 -9.98
C ILE A 256 13.33 8.89 -11.33
N THR A 257 14.65 9.06 -11.33
CA THR A 257 15.44 9.12 -12.56
C THR A 257 15.29 7.85 -13.39
N ASP A 258 15.37 6.68 -12.75
CA ASP A 258 15.23 5.39 -13.44
C ASP A 258 13.81 5.18 -14.00
N PHE A 259 12.78 5.58 -13.24
CA PHE A 259 11.40 5.54 -13.72
C PHE A 259 11.20 6.44 -14.96
N LEU A 260 11.77 7.65 -14.95
CA LEU A 260 11.71 8.54 -16.11
C LEU A 260 12.50 7.99 -17.31
N ASN A 261 13.63 7.33 -17.08
CA ASN A 261 14.36 6.60 -18.13
C ASN A 261 13.50 5.50 -18.75
N TYR A 262 12.82 4.70 -17.93
CA TYR A 262 11.89 3.69 -18.39
C TYR A 262 10.80 4.29 -19.28
N LEU A 263 10.17 5.38 -18.85
CA LEU A 263 9.13 6.07 -19.64
C LEU A 263 9.66 6.57 -20.98
N ALA A 264 10.86 7.13 -21.00
CA ALA A 264 11.49 7.60 -22.23
C ALA A 264 11.74 6.44 -23.22
N ILE A 265 12.26 5.31 -22.73
CA ILE A 265 12.66 4.18 -23.58
C ILE A 265 11.45 3.36 -24.04
N MET A 266 10.55 3.04 -23.12
CA MET A 266 9.49 2.06 -23.37
C MET A 266 8.18 2.71 -23.85
N HIS A 267 7.92 3.95 -23.44
CA HIS A 267 6.68 4.66 -23.75
C HIS A 267 6.89 5.94 -24.57
N SER A 268 8.13 6.36 -24.82
CA SER A 268 8.46 7.65 -25.45
C SER A 268 7.80 8.86 -24.75
N VAL A 269 7.63 8.76 -23.43
CA VAL A 269 7.04 9.80 -22.58
C VAL A 269 8.17 10.55 -21.86
N PHE A 270 8.09 11.88 -21.86
CA PHE A 270 9.06 12.78 -21.23
C PHE A 270 8.34 13.80 -20.38
N LEU A 271 9.04 14.35 -19.38
CA LEU A 271 8.51 15.48 -18.60
C LEU A 271 8.30 16.70 -19.49
N SER A 272 7.22 17.43 -19.23
CA SER A 272 6.79 18.58 -20.01
C SER A 272 7.84 19.70 -20.07
N SER A 273 8.63 19.87 -19.00
CA SER A 273 9.67 20.91 -18.92
C SER A 273 11.07 20.45 -19.32
N MET A 274 11.25 19.22 -19.83
CA MET A 274 12.56 18.74 -20.28
C MET A 274 12.98 19.37 -21.62
N SER A 275 14.24 19.81 -21.67
CA SER A 275 14.89 20.28 -22.90
C SER A 275 15.21 19.12 -23.86
N GLU A 276 15.37 19.43 -25.14
CA GLU A 276 15.73 18.43 -26.16
C GLU A 276 17.08 17.73 -25.89
N ILE A 277 17.98 18.39 -25.16
CA ILE A 277 19.28 17.82 -24.76
C ILE A 277 19.07 16.75 -23.67
N GLU A 278 18.19 17.02 -22.71
CA GLU A 278 17.86 16.09 -21.62
C GLU A 278 17.09 14.88 -22.13
N LYS A 279 16.12 15.08 -23.03
CA LYS A 279 15.41 13.98 -23.70
C LYS A 279 16.38 13.07 -24.45
N LYS A 280 17.37 13.66 -25.14
CA LYS A 280 18.39 12.90 -25.86
C LYS A 280 19.28 12.09 -24.93
N LYS A 281 19.66 12.62 -23.75
CA LYS A 281 20.44 11.88 -22.74
C LYS A 281 19.69 10.65 -22.21
N LEU A 282 18.40 10.80 -21.88
CA LEU A 282 17.56 9.68 -21.42
C LEU A 282 17.47 8.56 -22.48
N LEU A 283 17.38 8.93 -23.76
CA LEU A 283 17.34 7.98 -24.88
C LEU A 283 18.68 7.29 -25.15
N THR A 284 19.81 7.93 -24.83
CA THR A 284 21.15 7.37 -25.07
C THR A 284 21.73 6.60 -23.88
N GLY A 285 21.10 6.65 -22.71
CA GLY A 285 21.61 6.03 -21.48
C GLY A 285 22.97 6.58 -21.02
N LEU A 286 23.29 7.83 -21.38
CA LEU A 286 24.56 8.54 -21.15
C LEU A 286 24.34 9.93 -20.56
#